data_AF-A0A3A3EHG4-F1
#
_entry.id   AF-A0A3A3EHG4-F1
#
_cell.length_a   1.000
_cell.length_b   1.000
_cell.length_c   1.000
_cell.angle_alpha   90.00
_cell.angle_beta   90.00
_cell.angle_gamma   90.00
#
_symmetry.space_group_name_H-M   'P 1'
#
loop_
_entity.id
_entity.type
_entity.pdbx_description
1 polymer ?
#
loop_
_entity_poly.entity_id
_entity_poly.type
_entity_poly.pdbx_seq_one_letter_code
_entity_poly.pdbx_strand_id
1 'polypeptide(L)'
;MAHVNLPKKQQGVVLIVALIMVVAVTGIAVTLMNSSSIDIKITTAVQEREVAENELFGNVQQVIAAEAAQGGNSAFLMKAAEIPEGGFNMGSIGDTTNTMTNLNNGALDLPCPRKYNFTSGVSCNMIQVDSTITYGRKSIHVLTISTGVAQEMASLNTGG
;
A
#
# COMPACT_ATOMS: atom_id res chain seq x y z
N MET A 1 -8.42 -23.47 53.70
CA MET A 1 -7.19 -24.26 53.53
C MET A 1 -7.49 -25.68 53.96
N ALA A 2 -7.82 -26.56 53.01
CA ALA A 2 -8.14 -27.95 53.33
C ALA A 2 -6.83 -28.71 53.60
N HIS A 3 -6.58 -29.05 54.86
CA HIS A 3 -5.52 -29.96 55.26
C HIS A 3 -5.87 -31.37 54.77
N VAL A 4 -5.37 -31.74 53.60
CA VAL A 4 -5.50 -33.10 53.07
C VAL A 4 -4.41 -33.96 53.71
N ASN A 5 -4.75 -34.71 54.76
CA ASN A 5 -3.86 -35.67 55.40
C ASN A 5 -3.88 -36.99 54.60
N LEU A 6 -2.95 -37.11 53.64
CA LEU A 6 -2.85 -38.30 52.79
C LEU A 6 -2.14 -39.45 53.55
N PRO A 7 -2.66 -40.69 53.52
CA PRO A 7 -1.97 -41.84 54.11
C PRO A 7 -0.57 -42.00 53.49
N LYS A 8 0.46 -42.18 54.32
CA LYS A 8 1.91 -42.18 53.96
C LYS A 8 2.30 -43.06 52.74
N LYS A 9 1.47 -44.05 52.39
CA LYS A 9 1.69 -44.94 51.22
C LYS A 9 1.26 -44.34 49.88
N GLN A 10 0.45 -43.27 49.86
CA GLN A 10 -0.06 -42.61 48.65
C GLN A 10 0.60 -41.26 48.33
N GLN A 11 1.48 -40.75 49.21
CA GLN A 11 2.12 -39.43 49.02
C GLN A 11 3.01 -39.36 47.77
N GLY A 12 3.68 -40.45 47.38
CA GLY A 12 4.54 -40.46 46.18
C GLY A 12 3.76 -40.36 44.87
N VAL A 13 2.61 -41.03 44.78
CA VAL A 13 1.77 -41.02 43.56
C VAL A 13 1.14 -39.65 43.32
N VAL A 14 0.67 -38.99 44.39
CA VAL A 14 0.10 -37.64 44.27
C VAL A 14 1.12 -36.62 43.79
N LEU A 15 2.39 -36.74 44.21
CA LEU A 15 3.45 -35.84 43.75
C LEU A 15 3.70 -36.00 42.24
N ILE A 16 3.72 -37.24 41.75
CA ILE A 16 3.91 -37.53 40.31
C ILE A 16 2.73 -36.99 39.50
N VAL A 17 1.50 -37.22 39.94
CA VAL A 17 0.29 -36.73 39.25
C VAL A 17 0.26 -35.20 39.23
N ALA A 18 0.61 -34.55 40.35
CA ALA A 18 0.72 -33.10 40.40
C ALA A 18 1.78 -32.57 39.42
N LEU A 19 2.93 -33.23 39.35
CA LEU A 19 4.01 -32.85 38.42
C LEU A 19 3.57 -32.97 36.95
N ILE A 20 2.87 -34.04 36.58
CA ILE A 20 2.32 -34.23 35.22
C ILE A 20 1.34 -33.12 34.87
N MET A 21 0.43 -32.77 35.79
CA MET A 21 -0.53 -31.68 35.59
C MET A 21 0.18 -30.33 35.40
N VAL A 22 1.20 -30.03 36.21
CA VAL A 22 1.97 -28.78 36.08
C VAL A 22 2.68 -28.70 34.72
N VAL A 23 3.31 -29.78 34.27
CA VAL A 23 3.96 -29.82 32.95
C VAL A 23 2.95 -29.61 31.82
N ALA A 24 1.78 -30.23 31.90
CA ALA A 24 0.73 -30.04 30.90
C ALA A 24 0.22 -28.59 30.84
N VAL A 25 -0.05 -27.97 32.00
CA VAL A 25 -0.55 -26.59 32.07
C VAL A 25 0.50 -25.57 31.60
N THR A 26 1.76 -25.76 31.99
CA THR A 26 2.86 -24.88 31.54
C THR A 26 3.09 -24.98 30.04
N GLY A 27 2.95 -26.18 29.44
CA GLY A 27 3.02 -26.37 28.00
C GLY A 27 1.97 -25.54 27.24
N ILE A 28 0.71 -25.58 27.68
CA ILE A 28 -0.37 -24.78 27.09
C ILE A 28 -0.14 -23.29 27.29
N ALA A 29 0.36 -22.87 28.45
CA ALA A 29 0.64 -21.46 28.71
C ALA A 29 1.72 -20.91 27.76
N VAL A 30 2.80 -21.64 27.54
CA VAL A 30 3.89 -21.23 26.65
C VAL A 30 3.41 -21.15 25.20
N THR A 31 2.61 -22.12 24.74
CA THR A 31 2.08 -22.08 23.36
C THR A 31 1.14 -20.89 23.14
N LEU A 32 0.27 -20.57 24.10
CA LEU A 32 -0.61 -19.38 24.06
C LEU A 32 0.18 -18.07 24.07
N MET A 33 1.23 -17.96 24.90
CA MET A 33 2.08 -16.76 24.92
C MET A 33 2.88 -16.60 23.62
N ASN A 34 3.32 -17.71 23.03
CA ASN A 34 4.03 -17.70 21.77
C ASN A 34 3.13 -17.28 20.60
N SER A 35 1.88 -17.78 20.53
CA SER A 35 0.94 -17.35 19.48
C SER A 35 0.61 -15.86 19.59
N SER A 36 0.35 -15.38 20.81
CA SER A 36 0.04 -13.96 21.08
C SER A 36 1.17 -13.03 20.65
N SER A 37 2.44 -13.44 20.84
CA SER A 37 3.61 -12.67 20.43
C SER A 37 3.78 -12.55 18.92
N ILE A 38 3.30 -13.56 18.17
CA ILE A 38 3.29 -13.57 16.70
C ILE A 38 2.17 -12.65 16.20
N ASP A 39 0.97 -12.80 16.77
CA ASP A 39 -0.21 -12.02 16.38
C ASP A 39 0.04 -10.51 16.57
N ILE A 40 0.65 -10.10 17.70
CA ILE A 40 1.01 -8.69 17.94
C ILE A 40 1.95 -8.16 16.85
N LYS A 41 2.98 -8.92 16.45
CA LYS A 41 3.91 -8.49 15.40
C LYS A 41 3.21 -8.33 14.06
N ILE A 42 2.29 -9.24 13.74
CA ILE A 42 1.48 -9.17 12.53
C ILE A 42 0.59 -7.92 12.57
N THR A 43 -0.14 -7.70 13.66
CA THR A 43 -0.99 -6.51 13.81
C THR A 43 -0.19 -5.23 13.68
N THR A 44 1.00 -5.14 14.28
CA THR A 44 1.86 -3.95 14.12
C THR A 44 2.33 -3.76 12.68
N ALA A 45 2.67 -4.83 11.97
CA ALA A 45 3.08 -4.74 10.57
C ALA A 45 1.92 -4.34 9.66
N VAL A 46 0.70 -4.80 9.96
CA VAL A 46 -0.52 -4.39 9.26
C VAL A 46 -0.81 -2.91 9.53
N GLN A 47 -0.68 -2.46 10.77
CA GLN A 47 -0.87 -1.06 11.14
C GLN A 47 0.16 -0.16 10.44
N GLU A 48 1.45 -0.54 10.43
CA GLU A 48 2.50 0.21 9.72
C GLU A 48 2.20 0.29 8.21
N ARG A 49 1.69 -0.79 7.62
CA ARG A 49 1.26 -0.80 6.21
C ARG A 49 0.06 0.11 5.97
N GLU A 50 -0.96 0.08 6.82
CA GLU A 50 -2.16 0.89 6.68
C GLU A 50 -1.84 2.39 6.79
N VAL A 51 -0.94 2.76 7.71
CA VAL A 51 -0.45 4.14 7.80
C VAL A 51 0.28 4.55 6.52
N ALA A 52 1.18 3.70 6.01
CA ALA A 52 1.89 3.96 4.77
C ALA A 52 0.96 4.03 3.54
N GLU A 53 -0.09 3.20 3.48
CA GLU A 53 -1.11 3.26 2.42
C GLU A 53 -1.88 4.58 2.47
N ASN A 54 -2.33 5.00 3.65
CA ASN A 54 -3.06 6.26 3.82
C ASN A 54 -2.18 7.48 3.49
N GLU A 55 -0.92 7.47 3.92
CA GLU A 55 0.06 8.51 3.57
C GLU A 55 0.28 8.55 2.07
N LEU A 56 0.49 7.39 1.43
CA LEU A 56 0.71 7.30 0.00
C LEU A 56 -0.50 7.81 -0.80
N PHE A 57 -1.73 7.46 -0.40
CA PHE A 57 -2.94 8.00 -1.04
C PHE A 57 -3.05 9.52 -0.89
N GLY A 58 -2.68 10.09 0.26
CA GLY A 58 -2.60 11.53 0.46
C GLY A 58 -1.58 12.18 -0.46
N ASN A 59 -0.38 11.61 -0.55
CA ASN A 59 0.71 12.10 -1.39
C ASN A 59 0.36 12.02 -2.89
N VAL A 60 -0.26 10.92 -3.33
CA VAL A 60 -0.76 10.76 -4.72
C VAL A 60 -1.74 11.88 -5.06
N GLN A 61 -2.73 12.13 -4.20
CA GLN A 61 -3.71 13.20 -4.43
C GLN A 61 -3.06 14.57 -4.45
N GLN A 62 -2.07 14.81 -3.59
CA GLN A 62 -1.33 16.06 -3.56
C GLN A 62 -0.53 16.29 -4.85
N VAL A 63 0.14 15.26 -5.39
CA VAL A 63 0.84 15.35 -6.69
C VAL A 63 -0.15 15.67 -7.81
N ILE A 64 -1.27 14.94 -7.87
CA ILE A 64 -2.29 15.15 -8.91
C ILE A 64 -2.89 16.56 -8.79
N ALA A 65 -3.18 17.04 -7.58
CA ALA A 65 -3.70 18.38 -7.37
C ALA A 65 -2.69 19.47 -7.71
N ALA A 66 -1.41 19.27 -7.38
CA ALA A 66 -0.33 20.19 -7.72
C ALA A 66 -0.15 20.31 -9.24
N GLU A 67 -0.23 19.20 -9.96
CA GLU A 67 -0.22 19.19 -11.42
C GLU A 67 -1.47 19.84 -12.02
N ALA A 68 -2.65 19.52 -11.51
CA ALA A 68 -3.89 20.16 -11.95
C ALA A 68 -3.86 21.68 -11.76
N ALA A 69 -3.21 22.16 -10.69
CA ALA A 69 -3.04 23.58 -10.42
C ALA A 69 -2.10 24.29 -11.41
N GLN A 70 -1.18 23.56 -12.05
CA GLN A 70 -0.30 24.10 -13.11
C GLN A 70 -1.04 24.31 -14.44
N GLY A 71 -2.23 23.72 -14.61
CA GLY A 71 -3.07 23.90 -15.80
C GLY A 71 -2.34 23.52 -17.09
N GLY A 72 -2.18 24.49 -17.99
CA GLY A 72 -1.56 24.28 -19.31
C GLY A 72 -0.07 23.89 -19.29
N ASN A 73 0.60 24.06 -18.16
CA ASN A 73 2.00 23.66 -17.97
C ASN A 73 2.14 22.31 -17.25
N SER A 74 1.04 21.62 -16.98
CA SER A 74 1.08 20.33 -16.28
C SER A 74 1.84 19.29 -17.10
N ALA A 75 2.61 18.47 -16.38
CA ALA A 75 3.23 17.27 -16.91
C ALA A 75 2.19 16.32 -17.55
N PHE A 76 0.92 16.40 -17.15
CA PHE A 76 -0.16 15.59 -17.71
C PHE A 76 -0.51 15.90 -19.18
N LEU A 77 0.02 16.97 -19.75
CA LEU A 77 -0.17 17.31 -21.16
C LEU A 77 1.02 16.89 -22.03
N MET A 78 2.10 16.37 -21.41
CA MET A 78 3.29 15.93 -22.13
C MET A 78 3.00 14.73 -23.02
N LYS A 79 3.50 14.78 -24.25
CA LYS A 79 3.39 13.66 -25.20
C LYS A 79 4.32 12.53 -24.80
N ALA A 80 4.00 11.31 -25.22
CA ALA A 80 4.85 10.14 -24.97
C ALA A 80 6.30 10.34 -25.46
N ALA A 81 6.51 11.10 -26.54
CA ALA A 81 7.85 11.41 -27.06
C ALA A 81 8.68 12.37 -26.18
N GLU A 82 8.03 13.12 -25.28
CA GLU A 82 8.68 14.08 -24.38
C GLU A 82 9.03 13.44 -23.03
N ILE A 83 8.52 12.22 -22.77
CA ILE A 83 8.75 11.48 -21.55
C ILE A 83 9.86 10.44 -21.80
N PRO A 84 10.94 10.42 -20.99
CA PRO A 84 12.02 9.47 -21.16
C PRO A 84 11.53 8.02 -20.91
N GLU A 85 12.21 7.02 -21.48
CA GLU A 85 11.86 5.59 -21.35
C GLU A 85 11.80 5.10 -19.88
N GLY A 86 12.38 5.84 -18.93
CA GLY A 86 12.33 5.57 -17.48
C GLY A 86 11.22 6.30 -16.71
N GLY A 87 10.33 7.02 -17.40
CA GLY A 87 9.30 7.86 -16.79
C GLY A 87 9.79 9.25 -16.36
N PHE A 88 8.87 10.20 -16.30
CA PHE A 88 9.11 11.56 -15.87
C PHE A 88 9.03 11.64 -14.34
N ASN A 89 10.06 12.16 -13.69
CA ASN A 89 10.08 12.31 -12.24
C ASN A 89 9.27 13.53 -11.83
N MET A 90 8.18 13.33 -11.09
CA MET A 90 7.28 14.39 -10.61
C MET A 90 7.72 14.97 -9.25
N GLY A 91 8.91 14.60 -8.78
CA GLY A 91 9.44 14.94 -7.47
C GLY A 91 9.02 13.96 -6.38
N SER A 92 9.50 14.25 -5.17
CA SER A 92 9.21 13.49 -3.96
C SER A 92 8.43 14.33 -2.96
N ILE A 93 7.43 13.72 -2.33
CA ILE A 93 6.71 14.29 -1.20
C ILE A 93 7.06 13.44 0.02
N GLY A 94 7.85 14.01 0.94
CA GLY A 94 8.43 13.25 2.04
C GLY A 94 9.28 12.08 1.51
N ASP A 95 8.97 10.87 1.98
CA ASP A 95 9.63 9.62 1.59
C ASP A 95 8.98 8.95 0.36
N THR A 96 7.97 9.59 -0.25
CA THR A 96 7.29 9.07 -1.44
C THR A 96 7.95 9.61 -2.71
N THR A 97 8.37 8.72 -3.62
CA THR A 97 8.86 9.06 -4.95
C THR A 97 7.76 8.89 -6.00
N ASN A 98 7.56 9.89 -6.86
CA ASN A 98 6.50 9.89 -7.86
C ASN A 98 7.09 9.90 -9.27
N THR A 99 6.67 8.93 -10.09
CA THR A 99 7.10 8.81 -11.49
C THR A 99 5.89 8.72 -12.39
N MET A 100 5.93 9.45 -13.50
CA MET A 100 4.86 9.52 -14.48
C MET A 100 5.29 8.80 -15.76
N THR A 101 4.42 7.98 -16.30
CA THR A 101 4.60 7.36 -17.62
C THR A 101 3.39 7.65 -18.49
N ASN A 102 3.61 7.79 -19.80
CA ASN A 102 2.53 7.99 -20.74
C ASN A 102 2.16 6.65 -21.37
N LEU A 103 0.88 6.30 -21.30
CA LEU A 103 0.32 5.05 -21.80
C LEU A 103 -0.23 5.17 -23.23
N ASN A 104 -0.16 6.36 -23.84
CA ASN A 104 -0.54 6.57 -25.23
C ASN A 104 0.46 5.89 -26.15
N ASN A 105 0.09 4.74 -26.69
CA ASN A 105 0.88 4.03 -27.68
C ASN A 105 0.55 4.55 -29.08
N GLY A 106 1.38 5.46 -29.62
CA GLY A 106 1.29 5.98 -30.99
C GLY A 106 0.95 7.47 -31.09
N ALA A 107 0.84 7.96 -32.33
CA ALA A 107 0.56 9.38 -32.65
C ALA A 107 -0.95 9.71 -32.74
N LEU A 108 -1.81 8.73 -32.44
CA LEU A 108 -3.26 8.88 -32.58
C LEU A 108 -3.86 9.41 -31.27
N ASP A 109 -4.75 10.38 -31.42
CA ASP A 109 -5.57 10.90 -30.35
C ASP A 109 -6.45 9.79 -29.74
N LEU A 110 -6.25 9.45 -28.45
CA LEU A 110 -7.08 8.43 -27.80
C LEU A 110 -8.45 9.00 -27.40
N PRO A 111 -9.55 8.24 -27.60
CA PRO A 111 -10.85 8.66 -27.09
C PRO A 111 -10.86 8.61 -25.56
N CYS A 112 -11.34 9.69 -24.95
CA CYS A 112 -11.52 9.76 -23.50
C CYS A 112 -12.55 8.73 -23.00
N PRO A 113 -12.41 8.23 -21.75
CA PRO A 113 -13.47 7.47 -21.10
C PRO A 113 -14.81 8.22 -21.20
N ARG A 114 -15.88 7.51 -21.53
CA ARG A 114 -17.18 8.12 -21.83
C ARG A 114 -17.72 8.89 -20.63
N LYS A 115 -17.80 10.21 -20.77
CA LYS A 115 -18.66 11.07 -19.93
C LYS A 115 -20.01 11.23 -20.62
N TYR A 116 -21.06 11.48 -19.84
CA TYR A 116 -22.43 11.65 -20.35
C TYR A 116 -22.58 12.77 -21.39
N ASN A 117 -21.63 13.72 -21.43
CA ASN A 117 -21.60 14.84 -22.36
C ASN A 117 -20.35 14.74 -23.26
N PHE A 118 -20.49 14.05 -24.40
CA PHE A 118 -19.40 13.91 -25.36
C PHE A 118 -19.18 15.22 -26.13
N THR A 119 -17.98 15.76 -26.05
CA THR A 119 -17.57 16.93 -26.84
C THR A 119 -16.75 16.45 -28.02
N SER A 120 -17.24 16.71 -29.24
CA SER A 120 -16.50 16.42 -30.47
C SER A 120 -15.20 17.24 -30.51
N GLY A 121 -14.08 16.62 -30.92
CA GLY A 121 -12.77 17.28 -30.96
C GLY A 121 -11.98 17.24 -29.64
N VAL A 122 -12.45 16.52 -28.63
CA VAL A 122 -11.69 16.26 -27.38
C VAL A 122 -11.07 14.87 -27.43
N SER A 123 -9.79 14.80 -27.09
CA SER A 123 -8.98 13.59 -27.01
C SER A 123 -8.33 13.51 -25.65
N CYS A 124 -7.85 12.32 -25.24
CA CYS A 124 -7.24 12.13 -23.95
C CYS A 124 -5.77 11.76 -24.04
N ASN A 125 -4.98 12.39 -23.18
CA ASN A 125 -3.67 11.90 -22.81
C ASN A 125 -3.82 10.93 -21.63
N MET A 126 -3.49 9.67 -21.85
CA MET A 126 -3.57 8.64 -20.82
C MET A 126 -2.22 8.50 -20.14
N ILE A 127 -2.20 8.77 -18.86
CA ILE A 127 -0.98 8.83 -18.05
C ILE A 127 -1.13 7.92 -16.85
N GLN A 128 -0.04 7.33 -16.43
CA GLN A 128 0.06 6.58 -15.20
C GLN A 128 1.03 7.29 -14.26
N VAL A 129 0.58 7.59 -13.05
CA VAL A 129 1.40 8.11 -11.96
C VAL A 129 1.65 6.97 -10.99
N ASP A 130 2.91 6.57 -10.89
CA ASP A 130 3.39 5.56 -9.96
C ASP A 130 4.04 6.26 -8.76
N SER A 131 3.39 6.17 -7.60
CA SER A 131 3.88 6.70 -6.34
C SER A 131 4.36 5.56 -5.47
N THR A 132 5.61 5.66 -5.00
CA THR A 132 6.25 4.60 -4.22
C THR A 132 6.72 5.13 -2.87
N ILE A 133 6.37 4.43 -1.80
CA ILE A 133 6.85 4.68 -0.43
C ILE A 133 7.50 3.42 0.13
N THR A 134 8.51 3.60 0.98
CA THR A 134 9.11 2.49 1.74
C THR A 134 8.60 2.49 3.18
N TYR A 135 8.29 1.31 3.72
CA TYR A 135 7.72 1.17 5.06
C TYR A 135 8.31 -0.03 5.81
N GLY A 136 8.04 -0.07 7.12
CA GLY A 136 8.54 -1.10 8.03
C GLY A 136 9.95 -0.84 8.56
N ARG A 137 10.39 -1.72 9.46
CA ARG A 137 11.71 -1.59 10.11
C ARG A 137 12.83 -1.64 9.06
N LYS A 138 13.62 -0.57 8.97
CA LYS A 138 14.71 -0.36 7.99
C LYS A 138 14.25 -0.16 6.53
N SER A 139 13.01 0.25 6.30
CA SER A 139 12.52 0.60 4.94
C SER A 139 12.67 -0.53 3.92
N ILE A 140 12.51 -1.78 4.38
CA ILE A 140 12.70 -2.97 3.56
C ILE A 140 11.47 -3.29 2.69
N HIS A 141 10.29 -2.82 3.09
CA HIS A 141 9.06 -3.05 2.35
C HIS A 141 8.78 -1.86 1.46
N VAL A 142 8.33 -2.13 0.25
CA VAL A 142 8.02 -1.12 -0.75
C VAL A 142 6.55 -1.26 -1.10
N LEU A 143 5.85 -0.14 -1.06
CA LEU A 143 4.47 -0.02 -1.49
C LEU A 143 4.42 0.94 -2.67
N THR A 144 3.85 0.49 -3.79
CA THR A 144 3.66 1.31 -4.99
C THR A 144 2.17 1.36 -5.31
N ILE A 145 1.64 2.57 -5.46
CA ILE A 145 0.30 2.83 -5.96
C ILE A 145 0.43 3.40 -7.37
N SER A 146 -0.23 2.74 -8.31
CA SER A 146 -0.30 3.15 -9.70
C SER A 146 -1.67 3.75 -9.98
N THR A 147 -1.70 5.01 -10.40
CA THR A 147 -2.94 5.75 -10.67
C THR A 147 -3.00 6.17 -12.13
N GLY A 148 -4.05 5.79 -12.84
CA GLY A 148 -4.33 6.24 -14.20
C GLY A 148 -5.04 7.60 -14.22
N VAL A 149 -4.49 8.56 -14.95
CA VAL A 149 -5.05 9.89 -15.19
C VAL A 149 -5.39 10.04 -16.67
N ALA A 150 -6.65 10.35 -16.97
CA ALA A 150 -7.12 10.66 -18.31
C ALA A 150 -7.25 12.18 -18.45
N GLN A 151 -6.25 12.83 -19.04
CA GLN A 151 -6.24 14.28 -19.22
C GLN A 151 -6.87 14.66 -20.56
N GLU A 152 -7.96 15.42 -20.52
CA GLU A 152 -8.61 15.94 -21.73
C GLU A 152 -7.74 17.01 -22.40
N MET A 153 -7.61 16.92 -23.72
CA MET A 153 -6.88 17.84 -24.59
C MET A 153 -7.62 18.03 -25.91
N ALA A 154 -7.33 19.14 -26.61
CA ALA A 154 -7.85 19.36 -27.95
C ALA A 154 -7.25 18.33 -28.93
N SER A 155 -8.08 17.65 -29.71
CA SER A 155 -7.64 16.72 -30.74
C SER A 155 -6.81 17.47 -31.79
N LEU A 156 -5.58 17.03 -32.00
CA LEU A 156 -4.72 17.57 -33.06
C LEU A 156 -5.08 17.02 -34.45
N ASN A 157 -5.91 15.97 -34.51
CA ASN A 157 -6.43 15.38 -35.75
C ASN A 157 -7.76 15.97 -36.23
N THR A 158 -8.34 16.97 -35.53
CA THR A 158 -9.44 17.76 -36.11
C THR A 158 -8.86 18.82 -37.04
N GLY A 159 -8.49 18.38 -38.24
CA GLY A 159 -8.26 19.26 -39.37
C GLY A 159 -9.52 20.09 -39.65
N GLY A 160 -9.38 21.41 -39.50
CA GLY A 160 -10.00 22.34 -40.43
C GLY A 160 -9.18 22.43 -41.70
#